data_AF-A0A7K0CVV1-F1
#
_entry.id   AF-A0A7K0CVV1-F1
#
_cell.length_a   1.000
_cell.length_b   1.000
_cell.length_c   1.000
_cell.angle_alpha   90.00
_cell.angle_beta   90.00
_cell.angle_gamma   90.00
#
_symmetry.space_group_name_H-M   'P 1'
#
loop_
_entity.id
_entity.type
_entity.pdbx_description
1 polymer ?
#
loop_
_entity_poly.entity_id
_entity_poly.type
_entity_poly.pdbx_seq_one_letter_code
_entity_poly.pdbx_strand_id
1 'polypeptide(L)'
;MSVRGTVLVAALACAVPLVVAAPGHSAPAAGGCADGGVMTGRMIPGTGSAGQSIQREVTLRDCLSPFLPGIRGGQFSVTIPWNATTVPTAARFTWSDGSISTATGFGNGVWRITAGPATGHAIQLDVADTWNGWYLSSADVTVTGAQFVS
;
A
#
# COMPACT_ATOMS: atom_id res chain seq x y z
N MET A 1 -20.22 -17.12 79.74
CA MET A 1 -21.64 -17.06 79.29
C MET A 1 -21.68 -16.47 77.89
N SER A 2 -22.48 -17.11 77.03
CA SER A 2 -23.03 -16.64 75.75
C SER A 2 -22.14 -16.46 74.51
N VAL A 3 -22.59 -17.15 73.46
CA VAL A 3 -22.17 -17.20 72.06
C VAL A 3 -22.81 -16.06 71.27
N ARG A 4 -22.14 -15.58 70.21
CA ARG A 4 -22.64 -15.11 68.89
C ARG A 4 -21.50 -14.30 68.25
N GLY A 5 -20.90 -14.63 67.12
CA GLY A 5 -21.42 -15.25 65.91
C GLY A 5 -21.51 -14.18 64.83
N THR A 6 -20.52 -14.07 63.95
CA THR A 6 -20.70 -13.39 62.65
C THR A 6 -19.71 -13.95 61.65
N VAL A 7 -20.27 -14.69 60.69
CA VAL A 7 -19.65 -15.17 59.46
C VAL A 7 -19.49 -13.99 58.51
N LEU A 8 -18.33 -13.87 57.86
CA LEU A 8 -18.22 -13.17 56.58
C LEU A 8 -17.20 -13.90 55.70
N VAL A 9 -17.76 -14.69 54.77
CA VAL A 9 -17.12 -15.30 53.62
C VAL A 9 -16.75 -14.18 52.65
N ALA A 10 -15.48 -14.08 52.25
CA ALA A 10 -15.07 -13.27 51.12
C ALA A 10 -14.20 -14.12 50.19
N ALA A 11 -14.69 -14.27 48.97
CA ALA A 11 -14.28 -15.22 47.96
C ALA A 11 -12.85 -14.99 47.46
N LEU A 12 -12.11 -16.09 47.31
CA LEU A 12 -10.91 -16.17 46.48
C LEU A 12 -11.29 -15.96 45.01
N ALA A 13 -11.04 -14.77 44.48
CA ALA A 13 -11.08 -14.53 43.04
C ALA A 13 -9.70 -14.87 42.45
N CYS A 14 -9.60 -16.02 41.80
CA CYS A 14 -8.48 -16.36 40.93
C CYS A 14 -8.40 -15.32 39.80
N ALA A 15 -7.37 -14.48 39.82
CA ALA A 15 -7.02 -13.63 38.69
C ALA A 15 -6.46 -14.52 37.56
N VAL A 16 -7.33 -14.85 36.59
CA VAL A 16 -6.92 -15.44 35.31
C VAL A 16 -6.22 -14.33 34.51
N PRO A 17 -4.96 -14.51 34.05
CA PRO A 17 -4.39 -13.58 33.10
C PRO A 17 -5.18 -13.74 31.79
N LEU A 18 -5.99 -12.72 31.46
CA LEU A 18 -6.49 -12.53 30.11
C LEU A 18 -5.27 -12.25 29.23
N VAL A 19 -4.70 -13.32 28.68
CA VAL A 19 -3.84 -13.24 27.50
C VAL A 19 -4.74 -12.67 26.41
N VAL A 20 -4.67 -11.36 26.21
CA VAL A 20 -5.19 -10.69 25.02
C VAL A 20 -4.40 -11.27 23.87
N ALA A 21 -4.96 -12.27 23.21
CA ALA A 21 -4.50 -12.72 21.91
C ALA A 21 -4.70 -11.53 20.97
N ALA A 22 -3.59 -10.97 20.49
CA ALA A 22 -3.60 -9.98 19.42
C ALA A 22 -4.41 -10.53 18.23
N PRO A 23 -5.23 -9.70 17.57
CA PRO A 23 -5.97 -10.17 16.41
C PRO A 23 -5.00 -10.58 15.29
N GLY A 24 -4.98 -11.88 15.03
CA GLY A 24 -5.14 -12.47 13.69
C GLY A 24 -4.12 -12.10 12.62
N HIS A 25 -3.16 -13.02 12.42
CA HIS A 25 -2.57 -13.41 11.13
C HIS A 25 -2.22 -12.29 10.14
N SER A 26 -1.10 -11.62 10.38
CA SER A 26 -0.29 -11.15 9.26
C SER A 26 0.25 -12.40 8.55
N ALA A 27 -0.17 -12.64 7.30
CA ALA A 27 0.76 -13.30 6.38
C ALA A 27 2.10 -12.55 6.50
N PRO A 28 3.26 -13.22 6.46
CA PRO A 28 4.53 -12.48 6.40
C PRO A 28 4.36 -11.47 5.28
N ALA A 29 4.45 -10.17 5.60
CA ALA A 29 4.24 -9.12 4.61
C ALA A 29 5.05 -9.53 3.39
N ALA A 30 4.42 -9.56 2.22
CA ALA A 30 5.06 -10.10 1.01
C ALA A 30 6.23 -9.21 0.51
N GLY A 31 6.74 -8.38 1.41
CA GLY A 31 7.73 -7.37 1.22
C GLY A 31 7.17 -6.16 0.50
N GLY A 32 8.06 -5.23 0.27
CA GLY A 32 7.71 -3.95 -0.30
C GLY A 32 8.90 -3.02 -0.29
N CYS A 33 8.64 -1.75 -0.52
CA CYS A 33 9.60 -0.66 -0.42
C CYS A 33 9.22 0.18 0.79
N ALA A 34 10.13 0.30 1.75
CA ALA A 34 9.87 0.94 3.04
C ALA A 34 9.87 2.47 2.96
N ASP A 35 10.44 3.03 1.90
CA ASP A 35 10.52 4.47 1.68
C ASP A 35 10.03 4.83 0.29
N GLY A 36 9.24 5.89 0.23
CA GLY A 36 8.75 6.48 -1.01
C GLY A 36 9.26 7.91 -1.17
N GLY A 37 8.43 8.78 -1.70
CA GLY A 37 8.76 10.17 -1.87
C GLY A 37 7.55 10.96 -2.33
N VAL A 38 7.79 12.17 -2.81
CA VAL A 38 6.74 12.98 -3.42
C VAL A 38 6.44 12.42 -4.80
N MET A 39 5.23 11.90 -4.99
CA MET A 39 4.69 11.56 -6.28
C MET A 39 4.15 12.80 -6.95
N THR A 40 4.88 13.28 -7.96
CA THR A 40 4.49 14.49 -8.70
C THR A 40 3.36 14.20 -9.67
N GLY A 41 2.41 15.12 -9.80
CA GLY A 41 1.33 15.04 -10.79
C GLY A 41 1.47 16.08 -11.89
N ARG A 42 1.71 15.66 -13.14
CA ARG A 42 1.77 16.56 -14.30
C ARG A 42 0.59 16.33 -15.22
N MET A 43 -0.21 17.38 -15.43
CA MET A 43 -1.28 17.37 -16.42
C MET A 43 -0.69 17.39 -17.84
N ILE A 44 -1.11 16.44 -18.68
CA ILE A 44 -0.82 16.37 -20.10
C ILE A 44 -2.09 16.81 -20.84
N PRO A 45 -2.05 17.96 -21.56
CA PRO A 45 -3.16 18.41 -22.37
C PRO A 45 -3.49 17.40 -23.48
N GLY A 46 -4.77 17.13 -23.69
CA GLY A 46 -5.27 16.41 -24.86
C GLY A 46 -5.70 17.38 -25.97
N THR A 47 -5.87 16.86 -27.19
CA THR A 47 -6.41 17.62 -28.33
C THR A 47 -7.79 17.07 -28.72
N GLY A 48 -8.80 17.93 -28.82
CA GLY A 48 -10.15 17.53 -29.23
C GLY A 48 -10.84 16.62 -28.22
N SER A 49 -11.47 15.53 -28.68
CA SER A 49 -12.16 14.53 -27.83
C SER A 49 -11.21 13.63 -27.02
N ALA A 50 -9.90 13.70 -27.28
CA ALA A 50 -8.90 13.05 -26.44
C ALA A 50 -8.84 13.82 -25.11
N GLY A 51 -9.38 13.20 -24.06
CA GLY A 51 -9.36 13.76 -22.72
C GLY A 51 -7.93 14.07 -22.26
N GLN A 52 -7.83 14.96 -21.26
CA GLN A 52 -6.56 15.22 -20.58
C GLN A 52 -6.07 13.96 -19.87
N SER A 53 -4.79 13.91 -19.51
CA SER A 53 -4.26 12.85 -18.64
C SER A 53 -3.32 13.41 -17.58
N ILE A 54 -3.06 12.63 -16.55
CA ILE A 54 -2.13 12.96 -15.47
C ILE A 54 -0.99 11.96 -15.54
N GLN A 55 0.21 12.45 -15.81
CA GLN A 55 1.42 11.67 -15.64
C GLN A 55 1.86 11.78 -14.18
N ARG A 56 2.14 10.64 -13.56
CA ARG A 56 2.64 10.54 -12.20
C ARG A 56 3.89 9.70 -12.13
N GLU A 57 4.78 10.09 -11.24
CA GLU A 57 6.03 9.40 -11.03
C GLU A 57 6.45 9.50 -9.56
N VAL A 58 7.01 8.43 -9.01
CA VAL A 58 7.63 8.43 -7.68
C VAL A 58 8.81 7.46 -7.64
N THR A 59 9.81 7.78 -6.82
CA THR A 59 10.90 6.86 -6.50
C THR A 59 10.56 6.07 -5.24
N LEU A 60 10.78 4.76 -5.30
CA LEU A 60 10.67 3.80 -4.21
C LEU A 60 12.07 3.34 -3.80
N ARG A 61 12.29 3.21 -2.49
CA ARG A 61 13.59 2.87 -1.90
C ARG A 61 13.43 1.83 -0.80
N ASP A 62 14.55 1.26 -0.40
CA ASP A 62 14.65 0.24 0.63
C ASP A 62 13.69 -0.93 0.38
N CYS A 63 13.66 -1.38 -0.89
CA CYS A 63 12.86 -2.51 -1.29
C CYS A 63 13.44 -3.82 -0.74
N LEU A 64 12.58 -4.57 -0.05
CA LEU A 64 12.85 -5.85 0.57
C LEU A 64 11.63 -6.74 0.34
N SER A 65 11.69 -7.58 -0.69
CA SER A 65 10.63 -8.54 -1.01
C SER A 65 11.21 -9.82 -1.60
N PRO A 66 10.64 -11.00 -1.27
CA PRO A 66 10.95 -12.24 -1.97
C PRO A 66 10.64 -12.19 -3.47
N PHE A 67 9.76 -11.28 -3.92
CA PHE A 67 9.41 -11.14 -5.34
C PHE A 67 10.38 -10.25 -6.13
N LEU A 68 11.25 -9.54 -5.42
CA LEU A 68 12.23 -8.61 -5.97
C LEU A 68 13.65 -8.93 -5.43
N PRO A 69 14.16 -10.16 -5.60
CA PRO A 69 15.44 -10.55 -5.03
C PRO A 69 16.59 -9.71 -5.60
N GLY A 70 17.33 -9.04 -4.72
CA GLY A 70 18.46 -8.18 -5.11
C GLY A 70 18.09 -6.77 -5.58
N ILE A 71 16.80 -6.48 -5.78
CA ILE A 71 16.31 -5.15 -6.14
C ILE A 71 16.06 -4.35 -4.85
N ARG A 72 16.62 -3.14 -4.78
CA ARG A 72 16.60 -2.28 -3.58
C ARG A 72 15.75 -1.02 -3.74
N GLY A 73 15.26 -0.76 -4.95
CA GLY A 73 14.53 0.46 -5.26
C GLY A 73 13.98 0.39 -6.67
N GLY A 74 13.24 1.43 -7.05
CA GLY A 74 12.76 1.61 -8.40
C GLY A 74 12.01 2.91 -8.59
N GLN A 75 11.66 3.22 -9.83
CA GLN A 75 10.79 4.32 -10.18
C GLN A 75 9.46 3.77 -10.66
N PHE A 76 8.37 4.18 -10.02
CA PHE A 76 7.01 3.94 -10.49
C PHE A 76 6.58 5.10 -11.38
N SER A 77 5.99 4.81 -12.53
CA SER A 77 5.35 5.80 -13.39
C SER A 77 4.02 5.31 -13.97
N VAL A 78 3.10 6.24 -14.17
CA VAL A 78 1.75 5.98 -14.70
C VAL A 78 1.19 7.19 -15.42
N THR A 79 0.41 6.97 -16.47
CA THR A 79 -0.39 8.01 -17.13
C THR A 79 -1.87 7.67 -17.01
N ILE A 80 -2.59 8.46 -16.21
CA ILE A 80 -4.00 8.21 -15.87
C ILE A 80 -4.88 9.14 -16.69
N PRO A 81 -5.91 8.66 -17.42
CA PRO A 81 -6.85 9.55 -18.08
C PRO A 81 -7.63 10.40 -17.06
N TRP A 82 -7.71 11.70 -17.32
CA TRP A 82 -8.44 12.64 -16.46
C TRP A 82 -9.94 12.28 -16.45
N ASN A 83 -10.57 12.31 -15.27
CA ASN A 83 -11.97 11.95 -15.05
C ASN A 83 -12.37 10.50 -15.42
N ALA A 84 -11.42 9.58 -15.59
CA ALA A 84 -11.73 8.17 -15.83
C ALA A 84 -11.36 7.30 -14.62
N THR A 85 -12.36 6.91 -13.84
CA THR A 85 -12.18 6.08 -12.63
C THR A 85 -12.31 4.57 -12.89
N THR A 86 -12.85 4.18 -14.05
CA THR A 86 -13.19 2.79 -14.37
C THR A 86 -12.31 2.19 -15.48
N VAL A 87 -11.40 2.98 -16.04
CA VAL A 87 -10.53 2.55 -17.14
C VAL A 87 -9.26 1.92 -16.57
N PRO A 88 -8.96 0.65 -16.88
CA PRO A 88 -7.69 0.05 -16.53
C PRO A 88 -6.55 0.87 -17.13
N THR A 89 -5.65 1.32 -16.27
CA THR A 89 -4.49 2.12 -16.65
C THR A 89 -3.24 1.23 -16.62
N ALA A 90 -2.30 1.48 -17.53
CA ALA A 90 -0.99 0.82 -17.51
C ALA A 90 0.00 1.65 -16.69
N ALA A 91 0.73 0.98 -15.81
CA ALA A 91 1.84 1.53 -15.05
C ALA A 91 3.14 0.77 -15.35
N ARG A 92 4.26 1.40 -15.01
CA ARG A 92 5.59 0.87 -15.20
C ARG A 92 6.41 1.04 -13.93
N PHE A 93 7.18 0.01 -13.61
CA PHE A 93 8.23 0.05 -12.61
C PHE A 93 9.56 -0.16 -13.32
N THR A 94 10.49 0.78 -13.14
CA THR A 94 11.89 0.62 -13.56
C THR A 94 12.71 0.39 -12.31
N TRP A 95 13.21 -0.83 -12.12
CA TRP A 95 13.88 -1.25 -10.90
C TRP A 95 15.36 -0.86 -10.87
N SER A 96 15.95 -0.86 -9.68
CA SER A 96 17.35 -0.46 -9.45
C SER A 96 18.38 -1.33 -10.17
N ASP A 97 18.03 -2.56 -10.52
CA ASP A 97 18.87 -3.47 -11.31
C ASP A 97 18.73 -3.27 -12.83
N GLY A 98 17.91 -2.30 -13.25
CA GLY A 98 17.62 -1.98 -14.65
C GLY A 98 16.48 -2.80 -15.27
N SER A 99 15.94 -3.79 -14.54
CA SER A 99 14.79 -4.55 -15.01
C SER A 99 13.51 -3.72 -14.97
N ILE A 100 12.50 -4.14 -15.73
CA ILE A 100 11.23 -3.41 -15.86
C ILE A 100 10.07 -4.34 -15.58
N SER A 101 9.13 -3.89 -14.75
CA SER A 101 7.81 -4.51 -14.60
C SER A 101 6.73 -3.61 -15.21
N THR A 102 5.78 -4.22 -15.91
CA THR A 102 4.55 -3.53 -16.33
C THR A 102 3.40 -3.97 -15.44
N ALA A 103 2.48 -3.07 -15.14
CA ALA A 103 1.34 -3.36 -14.29
C ALA A 103 0.05 -2.71 -14.81
N THR A 104 -1.10 -3.23 -14.39
CA THR A 104 -2.42 -2.63 -14.65
C THR A 104 -3.17 -2.38 -13.36
N GLY A 105 -3.89 -1.27 -13.29
CA GLY A 105 -4.63 -0.85 -12.10
C GLY A 105 -5.74 0.14 -12.42
N PHE A 106 -6.52 0.53 -11.41
CA PHE A 106 -7.66 1.44 -11.56
C PHE A 106 -7.41 2.81 -10.91
N GLY A 107 -6.14 3.22 -10.77
CA GLY A 107 -5.76 4.48 -10.13
C GLY A 107 -5.89 4.47 -8.60
N ASN A 108 -6.55 3.50 -7.98
CA ASN A 108 -6.71 3.35 -6.53
C ASN A 108 -5.44 2.99 -5.74
N GLY A 109 -4.25 3.16 -6.34
CA GLY A 109 -2.96 2.83 -5.74
C GLY A 109 -2.58 1.36 -5.78
N VAL A 110 -3.45 0.46 -6.25
CA VAL A 110 -3.13 -0.97 -6.43
C VAL A 110 -2.88 -1.28 -7.90
N TRP A 111 -1.77 -1.94 -8.16
CA TRP A 111 -1.28 -2.26 -9.50
C TRP A 111 -0.92 -3.74 -9.60
N ARG A 112 -1.62 -4.49 -10.46
CA ARG A 112 -1.30 -5.89 -10.74
C ARG A 112 -0.19 -5.98 -11.77
N ILE A 113 0.92 -6.60 -11.43
CA ILE A 113 2.06 -6.77 -12.33
C ILE A 113 1.74 -7.84 -13.37
N THR A 114 1.83 -7.45 -14.64
CA THR A 114 1.49 -8.26 -15.81
C THR A 114 2.70 -8.81 -16.55
N ALA A 115 3.88 -8.22 -16.36
CA ALA A 115 5.15 -8.71 -16.91
C ALA A 115 6.34 -8.19 -16.08
N GLY A 116 7.47 -8.90 -16.15
CA GLY A 116 8.71 -8.56 -15.43
C GLY A 116 8.82 -9.18 -14.03
N PRO A 117 9.76 -8.70 -13.20
CA PRO A 117 9.85 -9.11 -11.79
C PRO A 117 8.51 -8.97 -11.06
N ALA A 118 8.22 -9.90 -10.17
CA ALA A 118 6.97 -9.98 -9.41
C ALA A 118 5.68 -10.12 -10.26
N THR A 119 5.77 -10.62 -11.51
CA THR A 119 4.60 -10.94 -12.33
C THR A 119 3.59 -11.84 -11.62
N GLY A 120 2.31 -11.50 -11.74
CA GLY A 120 1.21 -12.22 -11.08
C GLY A 120 0.86 -11.69 -9.70
N HIS A 121 1.71 -10.86 -9.10
CA HIS A 121 1.46 -10.20 -7.82
C HIS A 121 0.94 -8.77 -8.02
N ALA A 122 0.24 -8.25 -7.02
CA ALA A 122 -0.14 -6.85 -6.98
C ALA A 122 0.76 -6.08 -6.02
N ILE A 123 1.00 -4.81 -6.33
CA ILE A 123 1.72 -3.86 -5.46
C ILE A 123 0.79 -2.69 -5.16
N GLN A 124 0.66 -2.37 -3.89
CA GLN A 124 -0.07 -1.22 -3.40
C GLN A 124 0.91 -0.11 -3.03
N LEU A 125 0.69 1.09 -3.54
CA LEU A 125 1.40 2.29 -3.11
C LEU A 125 0.69 2.86 -1.87
N ASP A 126 1.45 3.06 -0.81
CA ASP A 126 0.96 3.60 0.45
C ASP A 126 1.15 5.12 0.45
N VAL A 127 0.05 5.86 0.64
CA VAL A 127 0.00 7.32 0.53
C VAL A 127 -0.34 7.93 1.90
N ALA A 128 0.41 8.96 2.32
CA ALA A 128 0.33 9.54 3.67
C ALA A 128 -1.01 10.22 3.98
N ASP A 129 -1.56 10.95 3.01
CA ASP A 129 -2.79 11.74 3.18
C ASP A 129 -3.91 11.04 2.41
N THR A 130 -4.77 10.34 3.14
CA THR A 130 -5.79 9.43 2.63
C THR A 130 -6.99 10.14 1.99
N TRP A 131 -6.76 11.02 1.02
CA TRP A 131 -7.78 11.26 0.01
C TRP A 131 -7.65 10.16 -1.06
N ASN A 132 -8.60 9.22 -1.04
CA ASN A 132 -8.75 8.13 -2.02
C ASN A 132 -9.04 8.62 -3.47
N GLY A 133 -8.74 9.88 -3.79
CA GLY A 133 -8.89 10.50 -5.10
C GLY A 133 -7.59 11.07 -5.65
N TRP A 134 -6.42 10.80 -5.06
CA TRP A 134 -5.14 11.36 -5.53
C TRP A 134 -4.88 11.14 -7.04
N TYR A 135 -5.36 10.03 -7.60
CA TYR A 135 -5.31 9.73 -9.04
C TYR A 135 -6.23 10.60 -9.92
N LEU A 136 -7.14 11.39 -9.32
CA LEU A 136 -8.04 12.34 -9.97
C LEU A 136 -7.55 13.79 -9.88
N SER A 137 -6.39 14.02 -9.28
CA SER A 137 -5.80 15.34 -9.13
C SER A 137 -4.37 15.34 -9.68
N SER A 138 -3.88 16.51 -10.08
CA SER A 138 -2.45 16.71 -10.38
C SER A 138 -1.66 17.18 -9.15
N ALA A 139 -2.28 17.26 -7.98
CA ALA A 139 -1.58 17.62 -6.76
C ALA A 139 -0.49 16.60 -6.43
N ASP A 140 0.62 17.10 -5.90
CA ASP A 140 1.69 16.28 -5.36
C ASP A 140 1.22 15.52 -4.14
N VAL A 141 1.67 14.27 -4.03
CA VAL A 141 1.17 13.32 -3.03
C VAL A 141 2.36 12.60 -2.41
N THR A 142 2.41 12.52 -1.08
CA THR A 142 3.48 11.80 -0.39
C THR A 142 3.18 10.31 -0.39
N VAL A 143 4.04 9.53 -1.03
CA VAL A 143 4.08 8.07 -0.94
C VAL A 143 5.02 7.70 0.20
N THR A 144 4.51 6.99 1.19
CA THR A 144 5.30 6.54 2.35
C THR A 144 6.02 5.23 2.06
N GLY A 145 5.54 4.45 1.11
CA GLY A 145 6.13 3.18 0.73
C GLY A 145 5.28 2.45 -0.30
N ALA A 146 5.59 1.18 -0.50
CA ALA A 146 4.80 0.28 -1.31
C ALA A 146 4.86 -1.13 -0.74
N GLN A 147 3.80 -1.91 -0.88
CA GLN A 147 3.73 -3.28 -0.36
C GLN A 147 3.13 -4.22 -1.40
N PHE A 148 3.68 -5.44 -1.49
CA PHE A 148 3.05 -6.47 -2.29
C PHE A 148 1.83 -7.04 -1.56
N VAL A 149 0.72 -7.14 -2.29
CA VAL A 149 -0.56 -7.63 -1.81
C VAL A 149 -1.00 -8.86 -2.63
N SER A 150 -1.60 -9.83 -1.94
CA SER A 150 -2.10 -11.09 -2.51
C SER A 150 -3.57 -10.99 -2.90
#